data_AF-A0A3B8K2X0-F1
#
_entry.id   AF-A0A3B8K2X0-F1
#
_cell.length_a   1.000
_cell.length_b   1.000
_cell.length_c   1.000
_cell.angle_alpha   90.00
_cell.angle_beta   90.00
_cell.angle_gamma   90.00
#
_symmetry.space_group_name_H-M   'P 1'
#
loop_
_entity.id
_entity.type
_entity.pdbx_description
1 polymer ?
#
loop_
_entity_poly.entity_id
_entity_poly.type
_entity_poly.pdbx_seq_one_letter_code
_entity_poly.pdbx_strand_id
1 'polypeptide(L)' 'DILLKGKQEKYPDTLYLRDLQGELVSKWGLIDNSYHVLLVGRKGEVLFSAGEALSEEQVTQLISIINESLAGD' A
#
# COMPACT_ATOMS: atom_id res chain seq x y z
N ASP A 1 -19.61 4.26 6.51
CA ASP A 1 -19.17 4.58 5.13
C ASP A 1 -18.90 6.05 4.79
N ILE A 2 -19.34 7.05 5.57
CA ILE A 2 -19.05 8.47 5.27
C ILE A 2 -17.53 8.77 5.23
N LEU A 3 -16.75 8.14 6.13
CA LEU A 3 -15.29 8.28 6.16
C LEU A 3 -14.60 7.74 4.90
N LEU A 4 -15.11 6.66 4.31
CA LEU A 4 -14.57 6.11 3.06
C LEU A 4 -14.88 7.04 1.89
N LYS A 5 -16.11 7.57 1.83
CA LYS A 5 -16.54 8.52 0.80
C LYS A 5 -15.66 9.77 0.77
N GLY A 6 -15.38 10.37 1.93
CA GLY A 6 -14.48 11.53 2.00
C GLY A 6 -13.04 11.23 1.55
N LYS A 7 -12.53 10.02 1.80
CA LYS A 7 -11.22 9.57 1.30
C LYS A 7 -11.21 9.38 -0.21
N GLN A 8 -12.27 8.81 -0.78
CA GLN A 8 -12.44 8.65 -2.22
C GLN A 8 -12.51 10.01 -2.94
N GLU A 9 -13.19 11.00 -2.35
CA GLU A 9 -13.24 12.37 -2.88
C GLU A 9 -11.87 13.07 -2.80
N LYS A 10 -11.12 12.87 -1.70
CA LYS A 10 -9.79 13.48 -1.50
C LYS A 10 -8.70 12.85 -2.38
N TYR A 11 -8.81 11.56 -2.69
CA TYR A 11 -7.82 10.79 -3.45
C TYR A 11 -8.50 10.07 -4.63
N PRO A 12 -8.89 10.81 -5.68
CA PRO A 12 -9.72 10.27 -6.76
C PRO A 12 -9.00 9.19 -7.60
N ASP A 13 -7.67 9.23 -7.67
CA ASP A 13 -6.86 8.25 -8.38
C ASP A 13 -6.54 6.98 -7.54
N THR A 14 -7.14 6.85 -6.36
CA THR A 14 -6.98 5.68 -5.48
C THR A 14 -8.17 4.72 -5.61
N LEU A 15 -7.89 3.47 -5.96
CA LEU A 15 -8.88 2.39 -5.92
C LEU A 15 -9.04 1.88 -4.48
N TYR A 16 -10.27 1.92 -3.96
CA TYR A 16 -10.62 1.33 -2.67
C TYR A 16 -11.37 0.02 -2.89
N LEU A 17 -10.76 -1.09 -2.50
CA LEU A 17 -11.34 -2.43 -2.59
C LEU A 17 -11.71 -2.93 -1.19
N ARG A 18 -12.89 -3.56 -1.05
CA ARG A 18 -13.26 -4.30 0.17
C ARG A 18 -13.03 -5.79 -0.08
N ASP A 19 -12.04 -6.35 0.59
CA ASP A 19 -11.77 -7.79 0.55
C ASP A 19 -12.67 -8.53 1.55
N LEU A 20 -13.95 -8.70 1.19
CA LEU A 20 -14.96 -9.27 2.09
C LEU A 20 -14.70 -10.74 2.47
N GLN A 21 -13.94 -11.46 1.64
CA GLN A 21 -13.60 -12.86 1.86
C GLN A 21 -12.19 -13.04 2.47
N GLY A 22 -11.41 -11.96 2.61
CA GLY A 22 -10.04 -12.02 3.11
C GLY A 22 -9.07 -12.74 2.16
N GLU A 23 -9.44 -12.89 0.88
CA GLU A 23 -8.67 -13.67 -0.10
C GLU A 23 -7.36 -12.97 -0.46
N LEU A 24 -7.37 -11.63 -0.57
CA LEU A 24 -6.17 -10.86 -0.85
C LEU A 24 -5.23 -10.92 0.34
N VAL A 25 -5.74 -10.66 1.56
CA VAL A 25 -4.95 -10.71 2.79
C VAL A 25 -4.31 -12.09 2.97
N SER A 26 -5.10 -13.16 2.83
CA SER A 26 -4.66 -14.54 3.01
C SER A 26 -3.64 -14.97 1.95
N LYS A 27 -3.93 -14.79 0.65
CA LYS A 27 -3.05 -15.26 -0.43
C LYS A 27 -1.72 -14.53 -0.49
N TRP A 28 -1.69 -13.27 -0.07
CA TRP A 28 -0.48 -12.46 -0.05
C TRP A 28 0.26 -12.53 1.30
N GLY A 29 -0.27 -13.25 2.28
CA GLY A 29 0.36 -13.37 3.61
C GLY A 29 0.44 -12.05 4.37
N LEU A 30 -0.56 -11.18 4.19
CA LEU A 30 -0.61 -9.87 4.84
C LEU A 30 -1.09 -9.97 6.29
N ILE A 31 -0.88 -8.90 7.06
CA ILE A 31 -1.30 -8.86 8.46
C ILE A 31 -2.80 -8.56 8.52
N ASP A 32 -3.55 -9.49 9.08
CA ASP A 32 -4.97 -9.30 9.36
C ASP A 32 -5.20 -8.37 10.56
N ASN A 33 -6.32 -7.65 10.57
CA ASN A 33 -6.70 -6.69 11.62
C ASN A 33 -5.66 -5.58 11.94
N SER A 34 -4.77 -5.28 11.00
CA SER A 34 -3.78 -4.22 11.13
C SER A 34 -3.56 -3.51 9.78
N TYR A 35 -2.68 -2.52 9.78
CA TYR A 35 -2.19 -1.90 8.55
C TYR A 35 -1.08 -2.76 7.94
N HIS A 36 -1.02 -2.79 6.61
CA HIS A 36 0.08 -3.37 5.87
C HIS A 36 0.27 -2.55 4.58
N VAL A 37 1.52 -2.17 4.29
CA VAL A 37 1.88 -1.39 3.11
C VAL A 37 2.78 -2.23 2.23
N LEU A 38 2.43 -2.30 0.93
CA LEU A 38 3.24 -2.91 -0.11
C LEU A 38 3.60 -1.86 -1.15
N LEU A 39 4.84 -1.90 -1.64
CA LEU A 39 5.23 -1.24 -2.89
C LEU A 39 5.42 -2.32 -3.95
N VAL A 40 4.63 -2.26 -5.01
CA VAL A 40 4.72 -3.19 -6.14
C VAL A 40 5.34 -2.45 -7.32
N GLY A 41 6.44 -2.98 -7.84
CA GLY A 41 7.12 -2.47 -9.02
C GLY A 41 6.34 -2.75 -10.31
N ARG A 42 6.74 -2.12 -11.41
CA ARG A 42 6.05 -2.23 -12.70
C ARG A 42 6.09 -3.63 -13.31
N LYS A 43 7.01 -4.50 -12.87
CA LYS A 43 7.10 -5.89 -13.33
C LYS A 43 6.32 -6.84 -12.42
N GLY A 44 5.60 -6.33 -11.42
CA GLY A 44 4.81 -7.10 -10.45
C GLY A 44 5.63 -7.62 -9.27
N GLU A 45 6.85 -7.14 -9.09
CA GLU A 45 7.73 -7.47 -7.96
C GLU A 45 7.37 -6.65 -6.71
N VAL A 46 7.52 -7.23 -5.52
CA VAL A 46 7.37 -6.49 -4.26
C VAL A 46 8.70 -5.85 -3.91
N LEU A 47 8.76 -4.52 -3.93
CA LEU A 47 9.95 -3.72 -3.63
C LEU A 47 10.02 -3.32 -2.15
N PHE A 48 8.87 -3.28 -1.48
CA PHE A 48 8.77 -2.96 -0.05
C PHE A 48 7.54 -3.65 0.53
N SER A 49 7.66 -4.17 1.76
CA SER A 49 6.55 -4.74 2.53
C SER A 49 6.78 -4.44 4.01
N ALA A 50 5.81 -3.82 4.64
CA ALA A 50 5.82 -3.55 6.08
C ALA A 50 4.43 -3.69 6.66
N GLY A 51 4.37 -4.37 7.79
CA GLY A 51 3.20 -4.44 8.64
C GLY A 51 3.17 -3.33 9.68
N GLU A 52 1.99 -3.12 10.27
CA GLU A 52 1.74 -2.14 11.32
C GLU A 52 1.95 -0.70 10.84
N ALA A 53 2.02 0.25 11.78
CA ALA A 53 2.37 1.62 11.46
C ALA A 53 3.85 1.71 11.07
N LEU A 54 4.13 2.30 9.91
CA LEU A 54 5.50 2.50 9.46
C LEU A 54 6.23 3.49 10.39
N SER A 55 7.48 3.15 10.74
CA SER A 55 8.45 4.07 11.33
C SER A 55 8.86 5.18 10.34
N GLU A 56 9.44 6.26 10.86
CA GLU A 56 9.95 7.37 10.02
C GLU A 56 11.03 6.89 9.04
N GLU A 57 11.87 5.95 9.46
CA GLU A 57 12.89 5.33 8.62
C GLU A 57 12.25 4.53 7.48
N GLN A 58 11.22 3.74 7.79
CA GLN A 58 10.48 2.97 6.77
C GLN A 58 9.74 3.88 5.78
N VAL A 59 9.16 4.99 6.25
CA VAL A 59 8.53 5.98 5.37
C VAL A 59 9.57 6.60 4.44
N THR A 60 10.73 6.98 4.98
CA THR A 60 11.83 7.55 4.19
C THR A 60 12.34 6.56 3.14
N GLN A 61 12.52 5.31 3.54
CA GLN A 61 12.93 4.24 2.63
C GLN A 61 11.90 4.03 1.50
N LEU A 62 10.61 3.95 1.84
CA LEU A 62 9.52 3.77 0.86
C LEU A 62 9.51 4.90 -0.17
N ILE A 63 9.64 6.15 0.28
CA ILE A 63 9.67 7.33 -0.60
C ILE A 63 10.93 7.33 -1.49
N SER A 64 12.09 6.93 -0.97
CA SER A 64 13.32 6.83 -1.76
C SER A 64 13.16 5.85 -2.91
N ILE A 65 12.62 4.65 -2.64
CA ILE A 65 12.41 3.62 -3.67
C ILE A 65 11.46 4.12 -4.76
N ILE A 66 10.38 4.82 -4.38
CA ILE A 66 9.44 5.42 -5.34
C ILE A 66 10.15 6.44 -6.23
N ASN A 67 10.92 7.36 -5.65
CA ASN A 67 11.61 8.41 -6.41
C ASN A 67 12.69 7.84 -7.34
N GLU A 68 13.47 6.87 -6.88
CA GLU A 68 14.49 6.19 -7.69
C GLU A 68 13.86 5.43 -8.86
N SER A 69 12.72 4.76 -8.62
CA SER A 69 11.99 4.07 -9.68
C SER A 69 11.40 5.03 -10.73
N LEU A 70 11.11 6.27 -10.37
CA LEU A 70 10.60 7.29 -11.29
C LEU A 70 11.72 8.04 -12.03
N ALA A 71 12.91 8.15 -11.44
CA ALA A 71 14.06 8.82 -12.04
C ALA A 71 14.78 7.96 -13.10
N GLY A 72 14.53 6.65 -13.12
CA GLY A 72 15.08 5.70 -14.10
C GLY A 72 14.26 5.54 -15.40
N ASP A 73 13.13 6.25 -15.53
CA ASP A 73 12.33 6.37 -16.76
C ASP A 73 12.63 7.68 -17.50
#